data_AF-A0A3C0GAJ7-F1
#
_entry.id   AF-A0A3C0GAJ7-F1
#
_cell.length_a   1.000
_cell.length_b   1.000
_cell.length_c   1.000
_cell.angle_alpha   90.00
_cell.angle_beta   90.00
_cell.angle_gamma   90.00
#
_symmetry.space_group_name_H-M   'P 1'
#
loop_
_entity.id
_entity.type
_entity.pdbx_description
1 polymer ?
#
loop_
_entity_poly.entity_id
_entity_poly.type
_entity_poly.pdbx_seq_one_letter_code
_entity_poly.pdbx_strand_id
1 'polypeptide(L)'
;MATYRRNIRARGPVSFRSPVRATSQVENLARQLADQIIREREAAKARQKLGRIFTTFDATDDVLPNNVETVTRGLFTGNTGSLVVMFTSSNLTTTQKTYFQEIHSTNDPALSSLANSELSIAYGHYNGSGSVDLTGNLNNDTPSRAIYRQYAQLLLAPNDKKFTVNGVDTDSIYVLNFNRARIREKIDPGNFEINLAQLSSSFGDGFANNANTGSNVKISGTGKVISIIDDSSINDPSATEGGLVYNLVSGSIDGGTSVFNSSSPTNYGLLFPQHGVAILNADTLDGTGTGGVNFGTVSGSLVQGDNAMKLFTSISSSAGLMGSDKTGGIQARSSEKVTATYYFVRVKNGEYNYSNNPTFTT
;
A
#
# COMPACT_ATOMS: atom_id res chain seq x y z
N MET A 1 -43.05 -86.70 -6.09
CA MET A 1 -42.05 -85.63 -5.91
C MET A 1 -42.78 -84.34 -5.63
N ALA A 2 -42.77 -83.86 -4.38
CA ALA A 2 -43.56 -82.72 -3.92
C ALA A 2 -42.77 -81.41 -4.04
N THR A 3 -43.24 -80.49 -4.88
CA THR A 3 -42.67 -79.15 -5.07
C THR A 3 -43.17 -78.20 -3.98
N TYR A 4 -42.26 -77.74 -3.13
CA TYR A 4 -42.50 -76.79 -2.03
C TYR A 4 -42.49 -75.36 -2.57
N ARG A 5 -43.65 -74.68 -2.66
CA ARG A 5 -43.73 -73.24 -2.94
C ARG A 5 -43.75 -72.47 -1.62
N ARG A 6 -42.64 -71.81 -1.27
CA ARG A 6 -42.59 -70.85 -0.13
C ARG A 6 -43.19 -69.50 -0.55
N ASN A 7 -44.22 -69.06 0.17
CA ASN A 7 -44.77 -67.71 0.08
C ASN A 7 -43.78 -66.70 0.69
N ILE A 8 -43.20 -65.82 -0.14
CA ILE A 8 -42.43 -64.66 0.31
C ILE A 8 -43.42 -63.52 0.53
N ARG A 9 -43.71 -63.18 1.79
CA ARG A 9 -44.42 -61.94 2.14
C ARG A 9 -43.42 -60.78 2.03
N ALA A 10 -43.70 -59.84 1.14
CA ALA A 10 -42.95 -58.59 1.05
C ALA A 10 -43.00 -57.85 2.40
N ARG A 11 -41.82 -57.58 2.99
CA ARG A 11 -41.69 -56.65 4.12
C ARG A 11 -41.94 -55.24 3.57
N GLY A 12 -42.95 -54.57 4.11
CA GLY A 12 -43.19 -53.14 3.83
C GLY A 12 -42.00 -52.27 4.25
N PRO A 13 -41.89 -51.05 3.71
CA PRO A 13 -40.76 -50.17 3.98
C PRO A 13 -40.73 -49.78 5.47
N VAL A 14 -39.56 -49.94 6.09
CA VAL A 14 -39.29 -49.40 7.43
C VAL A 14 -39.27 -47.88 7.29
N SER A 15 -40.23 -47.19 7.88
CA SER A 15 -40.28 -45.72 7.84
C SER A 15 -39.07 -45.17 8.61
N PHE A 16 -38.16 -44.49 7.90
CA PHE A 16 -37.21 -43.59 8.54
C PHE A 16 -38.01 -42.41 9.13
N ARG A 17 -38.10 -42.35 10.47
CA ARG A 17 -38.60 -41.17 11.18
C ARG A 17 -37.76 -39.96 10.76
N SER A 18 -38.39 -38.93 10.19
CA SER A 18 -37.74 -37.69 9.78
C SER A 18 -36.89 -37.07 10.90
N PRO A 19 -35.66 -36.60 10.62
CA PRO A 19 -34.78 -35.97 11.60
C PRO A 19 -35.27 -34.59 12.10
N VAL A 20 -36.30 -34.02 11.46
CA VAL A 20 -36.81 -32.66 11.69
C VAL A 20 -37.45 -32.45 13.08
N ARG A 21 -38.00 -33.50 13.71
CA ARG A 21 -38.58 -33.37 15.07
C ARG A 21 -37.52 -33.35 16.17
N ALA A 22 -36.44 -34.11 15.99
CA ALA A 22 -35.34 -34.16 16.96
C ALA A 22 -34.59 -32.82 16.99
N THR A 23 -34.39 -32.17 15.84
CA THR A 23 -33.75 -30.86 15.75
C THR A 23 -34.55 -29.75 16.44
N SER A 24 -35.88 -29.72 16.27
CA SER A 24 -36.74 -28.73 16.95
C SER A 24 -36.78 -28.87 18.48
N GLN A 25 -36.64 -30.10 19.00
CA GLN A 25 -36.62 -30.36 20.44
C GLN A 25 -35.28 -29.95 21.06
N VAL A 26 -34.18 -30.21 20.34
CA VAL A 26 -32.83 -29.79 20.76
C VAL A 26 -32.70 -28.26 20.77
N GLU A 27 -33.26 -27.55 19.79
CA GLU A 27 -33.26 -26.08 19.77
C GLU A 27 -34.05 -25.47 20.93
N ASN A 28 -35.22 -26.02 21.27
CA ASN A 28 -36.02 -25.52 22.40
C ASN A 28 -35.33 -25.76 23.75
N LEU A 29 -34.69 -26.91 23.92
CA LEU A 29 -33.91 -27.21 25.13
C LEU A 29 -32.69 -26.29 25.25
N ALA A 30 -32.00 -26.01 24.13
CA ALA A 30 -30.87 -25.10 24.09
C ALA A 30 -31.26 -23.66 24.48
N ARG A 31 -32.42 -23.17 24.04
CA ARG A 31 -32.96 -21.86 24.45
C ARG A 31 -33.27 -21.79 25.94
N GLN A 32 -33.95 -22.80 26.49
CA GLN A 32 -34.26 -22.87 27.92
C GLN A 32 -33.00 -22.89 28.80
N LEU A 33 -31.98 -23.65 28.37
CA LEU A 33 -30.70 -23.71 29.06
C LEU A 33 -29.96 -22.35 29.00
N ALA A 34 -29.97 -21.69 27.85
CA ALA A 34 -29.39 -20.35 27.70
C ALA A 34 -30.07 -19.32 28.63
N ASP A 35 -31.39 -19.32 28.70
CA ASP A 35 -32.15 -18.43 29.60
C ASP A 35 -31.89 -18.72 31.08
N GLN A 36 -31.64 -19.98 31.44
CA GLN A 36 -31.27 -20.34 32.81
C GLN A 36 -29.86 -19.83 33.15
N ILE A 37 -28.89 -20.02 32.25
CA ILE A 37 -27.52 -19.53 32.42
C ILE A 37 -27.47 -18.01 32.55
N ILE A 38 -28.27 -17.28 31.76
CA ILE A 38 -28.37 -15.82 31.84
C ILE A 38 -28.91 -15.38 33.22
N ARG A 39 -30.00 -16.00 33.68
CA ARG A 39 -30.59 -15.67 34.99
C ARG A 39 -29.66 -15.97 36.16
N GLU A 40 -28.95 -17.10 36.12
CA GLU A 40 -27.96 -17.44 37.16
C GLU A 40 -26.80 -16.42 37.18
N ARG A 41 -26.31 -16.00 36.00
CA ARG A 41 -25.30 -14.93 35.88
C ARG A 41 -25.81 -13.60 36.45
N GLU A 42 -27.03 -13.20 36.13
CA GLU A 42 -27.62 -11.95 36.63
C GLU A 42 -27.83 -11.96 38.15
N ALA A 43 -28.31 -13.08 38.70
CA ALA A 43 -28.48 -13.25 40.14
C ALA A 43 -27.14 -13.22 40.90
N ALA A 44 -26.10 -13.85 40.34
CA ALA A 44 -24.74 -13.79 40.88
C ALA A 44 -24.18 -12.36 40.83
N LYS A 45 -24.33 -11.65 39.71
CA LYS A 45 -23.95 -10.23 39.58
C LYS A 45 -24.70 -9.35 40.58
N ALA A 46 -25.99 -9.58 40.81
CA ALA A 46 -26.80 -8.81 41.76
C ALA A 46 -26.37 -9.03 43.22
N ARG A 47 -26.07 -10.27 43.63
CA ARG A 47 -25.55 -10.58 44.97
C ARG A 47 -24.20 -9.93 45.26
N GLN A 48 -23.34 -9.79 44.24
CA GLN A 48 -22.04 -9.13 44.37
C GLN A 48 -22.13 -7.59 44.51
N LYS A 49 -23.30 -6.96 44.36
CA LYS A 49 -23.46 -5.49 44.44
C LYS A 49 -23.44 -4.92 45.86
N LEU A 50 -23.85 -5.71 46.86
CA LEU A 50 -23.95 -5.27 48.25
C LEU A 50 -22.57 -5.36 48.93
N GLY A 51 -22.06 -4.23 49.44
CA GLY A 51 -20.83 -4.18 50.25
C GLY A 51 -19.49 -4.17 49.51
N ARG A 52 -19.48 -3.98 48.18
CA ARG A 52 -18.24 -3.88 47.39
C ARG A 52 -17.59 -2.49 47.43
N ILE A 53 -16.32 -2.39 47.81
CA ILE A 53 -15.57 -1.10 47.83
C ILE A 53 -14.95 -0.74 46.47
N PHE A 54 -14.91 -1.69 45.54
CA PHE A 54 -14.50 -1.49 44.15
C PHE A 54 -15.36 -2.36 43.22
N THR A 55 -15.34 -2.03 41.93
CA THR A 55 -15.93 -2.85 40.87
C THR A 55 -14.88 -3.02 39.79
N THR A 56 -14.65 -4.27 39.41
CA THR A 56 -13.83 -4.58 38.23
C THR A 56 -14.60 -4.24 36.97
N PHE A 57 -13.91 -3.71 35.95
CA PHE A 57 -14.54 -3.47 34.65
C PHE A 57 -15.17 -4.75 34.09
N ASP A 58 -16.42 -4.64 33.62
CA ASP A 58 -17.02 -5.69 32.79
C ASP A 58 -16.41 -5.61 31.38
N ALA A 59 -15.75 -6.69 30.95
CA ALA A 59 -15.11 -6.76 29.64
C ALA A 59 -16.08 -6.60 28.45
N THR A 60 -17.39 -6.75 28.68
CA THR A 60 -18.42 -6.62 27.64
C THR A 60 -19.04 -5.23 27.60
N ASP A 61 -19.31 -4.65 28.77
CA ASP A 61 -20.12 -3.43 28.88
C ASP A 61 -19.28 -2.17 29.15
N ASP A 62 -18.16 -2.33 29.85
CA ASP A 62 -17.36 -1.23 30.38
C ASP A 62 -16.01 -1.08 29.65
N VAL A 63 -15.57 -2.11 28.92
CA VAL A 63 -14.35 -2.07 28.09
C VAL A 63 -14.77 -2.17 26.63
N LEU A 64 -14.43 -1.16 25.83
CA LEU A 64 -14.48 -1.25 24.36
C LEU A 64 -13.04 -1.39 23.84
N PRO A 65 -12.55 -2.63 23.65
CA PRO A 65 -11.21 -2.87 23.16
C PRO A 65 -11.14 -2.68 21.65
N ASN A 66 -9.94 -2.38 21.16
CA ASN A 66 -9.60 -2.38 19.73
C ASN A 66 -10.45 -1.44 18.86
N ASN A 67 -10.85 -0.28 19.38
CA ASN A 67 -11.38 0.77 18.50
C ASN A 67 -10.22 1.26 17.63
N VAL A 68 -10.33 1.07 16.33
CA VAL A 68 -9.33 1.50 15.36
C VAL A 68 -9.91 2.62 14.52
N GLU A 69 -9.27 3.78 14.57
CA GLU A 69 -9.57 4.90 13.69
C GLU A 69 -8.43 5.08 12.69
N THR A 70 -8.76 5.19 11.41
CA THR A 70 -7.77 5.52 10.38
C THR A 70 -7.80 7.03 10.14
N VAL A 71 -6.68 7.69 10.42
CA VAL A 71 -6.50 9.13 10.17
C VAL A 71 -5.67 9.30 8.90
N THR A 72 -6.17 10.15 7.99
CA THR A 72 -5.51 10.43 6.71
C THR A 72 -5.13 11.90 6.59
N ARG A 73 -4.05 12.18 5.86
CA ARG A 73 -3.53 13.54 5.63
C ARG A 73 -2.88 13.64 4.24
N GLY A 74 -2.82 14.84 3.65
CA GLY A 74 -1.98 15.08 2.47
C GLY A 74 -0.52 14.73 2.75
N LEU A 75 0.14 14.05 1.82
CA LEU A 75 1.49 13.53 2.03
C LEU A 75 2.55 14.64 2.05
N PHE A 76 2.38 15.66 1.21
CA PHE A 76 3.43 16.64 0.94
C PHE A 76 3.36 17.84 1.88
N THR A 77 4.43 18.65 1.84
CA THR A 77 4.55 19.86 2.68
C THR A 77 3.31 20.76 2.61
N GLY A 78 2.90 21.26 3.78
CA GLY A 78 1.69 22.07 3.90
C GLY A 78 0.40 21.26 3.96
N ASN A 79 0.49 19.94 4.17
CA ASN A 79 -0.68 19.05 4.17
C ASN A 79 -1.42 19.09 2.82
N THR A 80 -0.67 19.19 1.72
CA THR A 80 -1.23 19.06 0.37
C THR A 80 -1.19 17.60 -0.07
N GLY A 81 -2.25 17.17 -0.77
CA GLY A 81 -2.33 15.84 -1.38
C GLY A 81 -1.58 15.74 -2.71
N SER A 82 -1.06 16.85 -3.24
CA SER A 82 -0.50 16.92 -4.59
C SER A 82 0.84 17.65 -4.62
N LEU A 83 1.83 17.04 -5.29
CA LEU A 83 3.13 17.61 -5.60
C LEU A 83 3.18 17.90 -7.10
N VAL A 84 3.05 19.19 -7.44
CA VAL A 84 2.93 19.67 -8.83
C VAL A 84 4.16 20.47 -9.24
N VAL A 85 4.74 21.22 -8.30
CA VAL A 85 5.98 21.96 -8.48
C VAL A 85 7.12 21.16 -7.85
N MET A 86 8.19 20.93 -8.62
CA MET A 86 9.31 20.08 -8.23
C MET A 86 10.64 20.73 -8.58
N PHE A 87 11.60 20.62 -7.66
CA PHE A 87 12.98 21.07 -7.84
C PHE A 87 13.93 19.92 -7.50
N THR A 88 15.06 19.84 -8.21
CA THR A 88 16.16 18.94 -7.83
C THR A 88 17.16 19.66 -6.92
N SER A 89 17.78 18.91 -6.00
CA SER A 89 18.83 19.45 -5.13
C SER A 89 20.14 19.77 -5.86
N SER A 90 20.58 21.03 -5.80
CA SER A 90 21.94 21.41 -6.26
C SER A 90 23.03 21.12 -5.23
N ASN A 91 22.68 20.72 -4.01
CA ASN A 91 23.63 20.36 -2.96
C ASN A 91 24.23 18.95 -3.14
N LEU A 92 23.64 18.11 -4.01
CA LEU A 92 24.18 16.78 -4.30
C LEU A 92 25.45 16.88 -5.15
N THR A 93 26.50 16.18 -4.70
CA THR A 93 27.74 16.01 -5.48
C THR A 93 27.49 15.20 -6.76
N THR A 94 28.38 15.32 -7.75
CA THR A 94 28.31 14.52 -8.99
C THR A 94 28.22 13.02 -8.71
N THR A 95 28.98 12.52 -7.73
CA THR A 95 28.93 11.11 -7.30
C THR A 95 27.59 10.76 -6.68
N GLN A 96 27.00 11.60 -5.83
CA GLN A 96 25.68 11.30 -5.25
C GLN A 96 24.58 11.25 -6.32
N LYS A 97 24.65 12.13 -7.33
CA LYS A 97 23.70 12.19 -8.45
C LYS A 97 23.67 10.91 -9.28
N THR A 98 24.72 10.07 -9.23
CA THR A 98 24.69 8.76 -9.90
C THR A 98 23.88 7.71 -9.14
N TYR A 99 23.60 7.93 -7.86
CA TYR A 99 22.81 7.02 -7.02
C TYR A 99 21.34 7.46 -6.94
N PHE A 100 21.10 8.75 -6.67
CA PHE A 100 19.76 9.27 -6.49
C PHE A 100 19.69 10.77 -6.80
N GLN A 101 18.46 11.26 -6.96
CA GLN A 101 18.14 12.68 -6.97
C GLN A 101 17.07 12.95 -5.92
N GLU A 102 17.22 14.07 -5.21
CA GLU A 102 16.25 14.49 -4.20
C GLU A 102 15.29 15.52 -4.79
N ILE A 103 13.99 15.31 -4.60
CA ILE A 103 12.91 16.17 -5.09
C ILE A 103 12.40 17.04 -3.94
N HIS A 104 12.37 18.35 -4.19
CA HIS A 104 11.85 19.36 -3.29
C HIS A 104 10.60 20.05 -3.86
N SER A 105 9.68 20.49 -2.99
CA SER A 105 8.41 21.12 -3.41
C SER A 105 8.46 22.65 -3.54
N THR A 106 9.34 23.33 -2.80
CA THR A 106 9.29 24.79 -2.63
C THR A 106 10.44 25.54 -3.31
N ASN A 107 11.66 25.01 -3.26
CA ASN A 107 12.83 25.60 -3.87
C ASN A 107 13.98 24.59 -3.96
N ASP A 108 15.06 24.95 -4.62
CA ASP A 108 16.36 24.29 -4.51
C ASP A 108 16.98 24.58 -3.12
N PRO A 109 17.38 23.54 -2.36
CA PRO A 109 18.03 23.70 -1.05
C PRO A 109 19.37 24.45 -1.09
N ALA A 110 20.01 24.60 -2.24
CA ALA A 110 21.20 25.45 -2.37
C ALA A 110 20.85 26.96 -2.38
N LEU A 111 19.62 27.29 -2.81
CA LEU A 111 19.17 28.68 -2.98
C LEU A 111 18.29 29.16 -1.82
N SER A 112 17.67 28.24 -1.06
CA SER A 112 16.81 28.59 0.06
C SER A 112 16.77 27.52 1.14
N SER A 113 16.88 27.94 2.40
CA SER A 113 16.64 27.08 3.58
C SER A 113 15.17 26.69 3.77
N LEU A 114 14.25 27.27 2.99
CA LEU A 114 12.83 26.92 2.97
C LEU A 114 12.52 25.76 2.00
N ALA A 115 13.53 25.17 1.37
CA ALA A 115 13.38 24.02 0.50
C ALA A 115 12.92 22.79 1.31
N ASN A 116 11.77 22.24 0.95
CA ASN A 116 11.20 21.08 1.63
C ASN A 116 11.43 19.82 0.80
N SER A 117 12.18 18.87 1.35
CA SER A 117 12.42 17.58 0.70
C SER A 117 11.19 16.67 0.82
N GLU A 118 10.70 16.16 -0.31
CA GLU A 118 9.49 15.35 -0.36
C GLU A 118 9.79 13.87 -0.57
N LEU A 119 10.66 13.57 -1.53
CA LEU A 119 11.04 12.22 -1.90
C LEU A 119 12.41 12.20 -2.57
N SER A 120 13.01 11.02 -2.63
CA SER A 120 14.16 10.73 -3.48
C SER A 120 13.73 9.84 -4.63
N ILE A 121 14.33 10.06 -5.80
CA ILE A 121 14.18 9.19 -6.96
C ILE A 121 15.50 8.54 -7.31
N ALA A 122 15.46 7.30 -7.78
CA ALA A 122 16.64 6.56 -8.16
C ALA A 122 16.37 5.63 -9.35
N TYR A 123 17.45 5.15 -9.95
CA TYR A 123 17.41 4.09 -10.96
C TYR A 123 18.31 2.94 -10.50
N GLY A 124 17.78 1.72 -10.57
CA GLY A 124 18.50 0.50 -10.22
C GLY A 124 18.53 -0.46 -11.40
N HIS A 125 19.64 -1.18 -11.55
CA HIS A 125 19.75 -2.27 -12.51
C HIS A 125 20.40 -3.50 -11.86
N TYR A 126 19.82 -4.68 -12.04
CA TYR A 126 20.26 -5.92 -11.39
C TYR A 126 21.75 -6.23 -11.61
N ASN A 127 22.19 -6.16 -12.87
CA ASN A 127 23.60 -6.35 -13.26
C ASN A 127 24.45 -5.07 -13.21
N GLY A 128 23.87 -3.91 -12.89
CA GLY A 128 24.60 -2.64 -12.79
C GLY A 128 24.73 -1.79 -14.05
N SER A 129 23.98 -2.08 -15.11
CA SER A 129 23.97 -1.27 -16.33
C SER A 129 23.28 0.08 -16.15
N GLY A 130 23.57 1.04 -17.03
CA GLY A 130 23.04 2.41 -16.94
C GLY A 130 23.77 3.29 -15.93
N SER A 131 24.90 2.81 -15.40
CA SER A 131 25.85 3.58 -14.59
C SER A 131 27.29 3.13 -14.86
N VAL A 132 28.23 4.01 -14.55
CA VAL A 132 29.68 3.71 -14.58
C VAL A 132 30.17 3.27 -13.20
N ASP A 133 31.18 2.39 -13.15
CA ASP A 133 31.90 2.16 -11.89
C ASP A 133 32.73 3.41 -11.55
N LEU A 134 32.46 3.97 -10.37
CA LEU A 134 33.11 5.18 -9.86
C LEU A 134 34.27 4.87 -8.92
N THR A 135 34.47 3.59 -8.57
CA THR A 135 35.37 3.15 -7.49
C THR A 135 36.61 2.40 -7.99
N GLY A 136 36.65 2.01 -9.27
CA GLY A 136 37.77 1.24 -9.83
C GLY A 136 37.97 -0.12 -9.15
N ASN A 137 36.90 -0.66 -8.55
CA ASN A 137 36.95 -1.89 -7.77
C ASN A 137 36.80 -3.10 -8.69
N LEU A 138 37.54 -4.17 -8.39
CA LEU A 138 37.56 -5.47 -9.12
C LEU A 138 36.19 -6.16 -9.21
N ASN A 139 35.16 -5.65 -8.52
CA ASN A 139 33.83 -6.24 -8.42
C ASN A 139 32.77 -5.61 -9.35
N ASN A 140 33.11 -4.65 -10.20
CA ASN A 140 32.15 -3.90 -11.04
C ASN A 140 30.98 -3.33 -10.22
N ASP A 141 31.27 -2.69 -9.07
CA ASP A 141 30.23 -2.18 -8.18
C ASP A 141 29.71 -0.82 -8.64
N THR A 142 28.73 -0.88 -9.55
CA THR A 142 28.15 0.31 -10.13
C THR A 142 27.01 0.86 -9.27
N PRO A 143 26.78 2.19 -9.29
CA PRO A 143 25.69 2.83 -8.54
C PRO A 143 24.32 2.19 -8.75
N SER A 144 23.94 1.87 -9.99
CA SER A 144 22.65 1.25 -10.28
C SER A 144 22.51 -0.15 -9.69
N ARG A 145 23.61 -0.91 -9.58
CA ARG A 145 23.61 -2.23 -8.93
C ARG A 145 23.41 -2.11 -7.42
N ALA A 146 24.09 -1.14 -6.81
CA ALA A 146 23.96 -0.86 -5.39
C ALA A 146 22.51 -0.46 -5.03
N ILE A 147 21.92 0.45 -5.81
CA ILE A 147 20.52 0.87 -5.64
C ILE A 147 19.57 -0.33 -5.78
N TYR A 148 19.70 -1.12 -6.85
CA TYR A 148 18.82 -2.27 -7.06
C TYR A 148 18.89 -3.24 -5.88
N ARG A 149 20.10 -3.60 -5.45
CA ARG A 149 20.32 -4.54 -4.34
C ARG A 149 19.82 -4.00 -3.01
N GLN A 150 19.99 -2.70 -2.75
CA GLN A 150 19.52 -2.08 -1.51
C GLN A 150 17.99 -2.19 -1.39
N TYR A 151 17.25 -1.86 -2.45
CA TYR A 151 15.79 -1.98 -2.42
C TYR A 151 15.33 -3.43 -2.44
N ALA A 152 16.00 -4.32 -3.18
CA ALA A 152 15.70 -5.75 -3.15
C ALA A 152 15.85 -6.33 -1.73
N GLN A 153 16.93 -6.01 -1.02
CA GLN A 153 17.16 -6.46 0.36
C GLN A 153 16.12 -5.92 1.35
N LEU A 154 15.59 -4.72 1.10
CA LEU A 154 14.62 -4.09 1.99
C LEU A 154 13.19 -4.58 1.75
N LEU A 155 12.84 -4.86 0.49
CA LEU A 155 11.44 -5.01 0.06
C LEU A 155 11.09 -6.45 -0.35
N LEU A 156 12.06 -7.26 -0.75
CA LEU A 156 11.85 -8.63 -1.20
C LEU A 156 12.17 -9.63 -0.09
N ALA A 157 11.62 -10.84 -0.23
CA ALA A 157 11.97 -11.94 0.64
C ALA A 157 13.46 -12.32 0.49
N PRO A 158 14.12 -12.88 1.52
CA PRO A 158 15.57 -13.16 1.53
C PRO A 158 16.11 -13.99 0.36
N ASN A 159 15.26 -14.82 -0.26
CA ASN A 159 15.65 -15.68 -1.38
C ASN A 159 15.31 -15.07 -2.75
N ASP A 160 14.52 -14.00 -2.76
CA ASP A 160 14.15 -13.31 -3.98
C ASP A 160 15.21 -12.24 -4.31
N LYS A 161 15.58 -12.20 -5.59
CA LYS A 161 16.66 -11.37 -6.10
C LYS A 161 16.16 -10.31 -7.06
N LYS A 162 14.92 -10.39 -7.55
CA LYS A 162 14.40 -9.48 -8.54
C LYS A 162 12.97 -9.07 -8.22
N PHE A 163 12.62 -7.86 -8.61
CA PHE A 163 11.23 -7.45 -8.54
C PHE A 163 10.46 -8.17 -9.66
N THR A 164 9.34 -8.80 -9.31
CA THR A 164 8.44 -9.43 -10.28
C THR A 164 7.22 -8.53 -10.47
N VAL A 165 6.98 -8.07 -11.69
CA VAL A 165 5.81 -7.26 -12.06
C VAL A 165 4.97 -8.05 -13.05
N ASN A 166 3.70 -8.30 -12.71
CA ASN A 166 2.79 -9.10 -13.54
C ASN A 166 3.36 -10.48 -13.94
N GLY A 167 4.05 -11.14 -13.00
CA GLY A 167 4.66 -12.47 -13.22
C GLY A 167 5.96 -12.46 -14.01
N VAL A 168 6.53 -11.29 -14.33
CA VAL A 168 7.79 -11.14 -15.06
C VAL A 168 8.82 -10.42 -14.19
N ASP A 169 10.00 -11.03 -14.04
CA ASP A 169 11.12 -10.40 -13.36
C ASP A 169 11.67 -9.23 -14.18
N THR A 170 11.87 -8.08 -13.52
CA THR A 170 12.51 -6.92 -14.14
C THR A 170 13.97 -6.82 -13.72
N ASP A 171 14.83 -6.46 -14.67
CA ASP A 171 16.23 -6.14 -14.40
C ASP A 171 16.45 -4.65 -14.13
N SER A 172 15.49 -3.80 -14.50
CA SER A 172 15.64 -2.34 -14.54
C SER A 172 14.46 -1.68 -13.83
N ILE A 173 14.76 -0.96 -12.74
CA ILE A 173 13.74 -0.31 -11.93
C ILE A 173 13.99 1.18 -11.78
N TYR A 174 12.89 1.90 -11.75
CA TYR A 174 12.82 3.26 -11.25
C TYR A 174 12.22 3.24 -9.85
N VAL A 175 12.76 4.07 -8.96
CA VAL A 175 12.34 4.09 -7.56
C VAL A 175 11.89 5.48 -7.19
N LEU A 176 10.74 5.57 -6.53
CA LEU A 176 10.30 6.73 -5.76
C LEU A 176 10.30 6.33 -4.28
N ASN A 177 11.13 7.00 -3.48
CA ASN A 177 11.24 6.77 -2.06
C ASN A 177 10.83 8.03 -1.32
N PHE A 178 9.62 8.03 -0.80
CA PHE A 178 9.04 9.15 -0.06
C PHE A 178 9.72 9.30 1.29
N ASN A 179 10.02 10.53 1.66
CA ASN A 179 10.69 10.79 2.93
C ASN A 179 9.85 10.29 4.09
N ARG A 180 10.49 9.58 5.03
CA ARG A 180 9.84 9.11 6.26
C ARG A 180 9.26 10.24 7.11
N ALA A 181 9.74 11.47 6.96
CA ALA A 181 9.13 12.64 7.62
C ALA A 181 7.77 13.05 7.02
N ARG A 182 7.45 12.60 5.80
CA ARG A 182 6.17 12.85 5.11
C ARG A 182 5.14 11.78 5.42
N ILE A 183 5.61 10.55 5.54
CA ILE A 183 4.77 9.40 5.86
C ILE A 183 4.67 9.27 7.38
N ARG A 184 3.46 9.07 7.91
CA ARG A 184 3.31 8.71 9.33
C ARG A 184 3.58 7.23 9.53
N GLU A 185 2.56 6.40 9.30
CA GLU A 185 2.69 4.93 9.35
C GLU A 185 2.94 4.38 7.94
N LYS A 186 2.14 4.83 6.97
CA LYS A 186 2.21 4.35 5.59
C LYS A 186 1.59 5.35 4.61
N ILE A 187 1.87 5.14 3.32
CA ILE A 187 1.06 5.74 2.24
C ILE A 187 -0.36 5.15 2.31
N ASP A 188 -1.37 5.97 2.06
CA ASP A 188 -2.77 5.57 2.04
C ASP A 188 -3.12 4.94 0.67
N PRO A 189 -3.36 3.61 0.61
CA PRO A 189 -3.72 2.95 -0.64
C PRO A 189 -5.03 3.52 -1.19
N GLY A 190 -5.16 3.55 -2.51
CA GLY A 190 -6.30 4.08 -3.24
C GLY A 190 -6.25 5.59 -3.44
N ASN A 191 -5.23 6.24 -2.87
CA ASN A 191 -5.01 7.68 -2.93
C ASN A 191 -3.63 8.02 -3.50
N PHE A 192 -2.95 7.06 -4.13
CA PHE A 192 -1.69 7.27 -4.82
C PHE A 192 -1.91 7.38 -6.33
N GLU A 193 -1.47 8.49 -6.93
CA GLU A 193 -1.38 8.68 -8.38
C GLU A 193 -0.03 9.30 -8.74
N ILE A 194 0.55 8.86 -9.85
CA ILE A 194 1.70 9.49 -10.48
C ILE A 194 1.45 9.65 -11.98
N ASN A 195 1.78 10.85 -12.49
CA ASN A 195 1.60 11.18 -13.89
C ASN A 195 2.96 11.30 -14.58
N LEU A 196 3.13 10.54 -15.66
CA LEU A 196 4.37 10.48 -16.43
C LEU A 196 4.16 11.03 -17.84
N ALA A 197 4.86 12.10 -18.17
CA ALA A 197 4.89 12.64 -19.52
C ALA A 197 5.75 11.76 -20.44
N GLN A 198 5.28 11.57 -21.68
CA GLN A 198 6.05 10.85 -22.68
C GLN A 198 7.35 11.61 -23.01
N LEU A 199 8.48 10.92 -22.89
CA LEU A 199 9.78 11.43 -23.30
C LEU A 199 10.01 11.21 -24.80
N SER A 200 10.87 12.03 -25.41
CA SER A 200 11.14 11.97 -26.84
C SER A 200 12.09 10.83 -27.24
N SER A 201 12.29 9.82 -26.37
CA SER A 201 13.46 8.91 -26.32
C SER A 201 14.82 9.59 -26.48
N SER A 202 14.86 10.92 -26.31
CA SER A 202 15.96 11.85 -26.55
C SER A 202 16.90 11.40 -27.66
N PHE A 203 16.51 11.85 -28.86
CA PHE A 203 17.06 11.51 -30.17
C PHE A 203 16.37 10.27 -30.78
N GLY A 204 15.69 10.46 -31.92
CA GLY A 204 14.92 9.39 -32.58
C GLY A 204 15.78 8.22 -33.07
N ASP A 205 15.19 7.33 -33.85
CA ASP A 205 15.74 6.02 -34.26
C ASP A 205 17.16 6.04 -34.90
N GLY A 206 17.71 7.21 -35.22
CA GLY A 206 19.05 7.40 -35.77
C GLY A 206 20.18 7.61 -34.76
N PHE A 207 19.91 7.61 -33.45
CA PHE A 207 20.91 7.89 -32.42
C PHE A 207 21.04 6.75 -31.41
N ALA A 208 22.27 6.50 -30.96
CA ALA A 208 22.55 5.47 -29.98
C ALA A 208 21.90 5.82 -28.63
N ASN A 209 21.27 4.84 -27.98
CA ASN A 209 20.56 5.02 -26.72
C ASN A 209 21.46 5.61 -25.60
N ASN A 210 22.77 5.35 -25.63
CA ASN A 210 23.74 5.95 -24.69
C ASN A 210 23.82 7.48 -24.75
N ALA A 211 23.26 8.12 -25.78
CA ALA A 211 23.18 9.58 -25.90
C ALA A 211 21.90 10.17 -25.26
N ASN A 212 20.94 9.34 -24.84
CA ASN A 212 19.72 9.77 -24.13
C ASN A 212 20.05 10.06 -22.65
N THR A 213 20.88 11.06 -22.41
CA THR A 213 21.40 11.47 -21.08
C THR A 213 21.51 12.99 -20.99
N GLY A 214 21.69 13.54 -19.78
CA GLY A 214 21.89 14.97 -19.56
C GLY A 214 20.84 15.88 -20.24
N SER A 215 21.31 16.93 -20.92
CA SER A 215 20.46 17.92 -21.62
C SER A 215 19.67 17.35 -22.80
N ASN A 216 19.91 16.10 -23.18
CA ASN A 216 19.18 15.48 -24.27
C ASN A 216 17.80 14.98 -23.81
N VAL A 217 17.66 14.68 -22.51
CA VAL A 217 16.42 14.25 -21.84
C VAL A 217 15.34 15.32 -21.95
N LYS A 218 14.31 15.08 -22.77
CA LYS A 218 13.23 16.02 -23.04
C LYS A 218 11.88 15.34 -23.24
N ILE A 219 10.81 16.09 -22.99
CA ILE A 219 9.45 15.69 -23.33
C ILE A 219 9.30 15.56 -24.86
N SER A 220 8.44 14.63 -25.29
CA SER A 220 8.19 14.34 -26.71
C SER A 220 7.47 15.44 -27.48
N GLY A 221 6.80 16.36 -26.79
CA GLY A 221 5.95 17.39 -27.40
C GLY A 221 4.60 16.88 -27.90
N THR A 222 4.28 15.59 -27.73
CA THR A 222 2.99 14.99 -28.14
C THR A 222 1.83 15.34 -27.20
N GLY A 223 2.12 15.86 -26.00
CA GLY A 223 1.14 16.05 -24.93
C GLY A 223 0.69 14.75 -24.26
N LYS A 224 1.27 13.58 -24.63
CA LYS A 224 0.91 12.30 -24.02
C LYS A 224 1.41 12.24 -22.57
N VAL A 225 0.47 12.02 -21.66
CA VAL A 225 0.73 11.73 -20.25
C VAL A 225 -0.02 10.46 -19.88
N ILE A 226 0.63 9.55 -19.16
CA ILE A 226 -0.04 8.41 -18.52
C ILE A 226 -0.23 8.69 -17.04
N SER A 227 -1.34 8.21 -16.49
CA SER A 227 -1.63 8.22 -15.06
C SER A 227 -1.52 6.80 -14.53
N ILE A 228 -0.82 6.64 -13.41
CA ILE A 228 -0.56 5.36 -12.76
C ILE A 228 -1.03 5.46 -11.32
N ILE A 229 -1.89 4.53 -10.91
CA ILE A 229 -2.46 4.45 -9.57
C ILE A 229 -2.18 3.09 -8.96
N ASP A 230 -2.35 2.95 -7.64
CA ASP A 230 -2.37 1.63 -7.02
C ASP A 230 -3.70 0.90 -7.26
N ASP A 231 -3.67 -0.43 -7.31
CA ASP A 231 -4.83 -1.26 -7.65
C ASP A 231 -5.74 -1.62 -6.47
N SER A 232 -5.58 -0.97 -5.31
CA SER A 232 -6.34 -1.28 -4.08
C SER A 232 -7.86 -1.10 -4.19
N SER A 233 -8.33 -0.38 -5.21
CA SER A 233 -9.76 -0.24 -5.50
C SER A 233 -10.40 -1.49 -6.11
N ILE A 234 -9.60 -2.41 -6.66
CA ILE A 234 -10.06 -3.61 -7.35
C ILE A 234 -9.44 -4.90 -6.81
N ASN A 235 -8.29 -4.83 -6.15
CA ASN A 235 -7.57 -5.98 -5.62
C ASN A 235 -7.18 -5.78 -4.15
N ASP A 236 -7.17 -6.88 -3.40
CA ASP A 236 -6.54 -6.93 -2.08
C ASP A 236 -5.00 -6.92 -2.22
N PRO A 237 -4.27 -6.36 -1.23
CA PRO A 237 -2.81 -6.36 -1.27
C PRO A 237 -2.22 -7.76 -1.17
N SER A 238 -1.07 -7.96 -1.81
CA SER A 238 -0.21 -9.12 -1.56
C SER A 238 0.57 -8.92 -0.26
N ALA A 239 0.51 -9.89 0.64
CA ALA A 239 1.31 -9.87 1.87
C ALA A 239 2.68 -10.52 1.61
N THR A 240 3.75 -9.75 1.82
CA THR A 240 5.15 -10.19 1.67
C THR A 240 5.91 -9.93 2.97
N GLU A 241 7.15 -10.41 3.07
CA GLU A 241 8.03 -10.06 4.20
C GLU A 241 8.33 -8.56 4.27
N GLY A 242 8.29 -7.86 3.12
CA GLY A 242 8.35 -6.39 3.01
C GLY A 242 7.02 -5.68 3.30
N GLY A 243 6.02 -6.37 3.85
CA GLY A 243 4.70 -5.83 4.15
C GLY A 243 3.69 -5.98 3.02
N LEU A 244 2.70 -5.09 3.00
CA LEU A 244 1.63 -5.13 1.99
C LEU A 244 2.12 -4.50 0.68
N VAL A 245 1.77 -5.13 -0.43
CA VAL A 245 2.17 -4.71 -1.77
C VAL A 245 0.94 -4.59 -2.66
N TYR A 246 0.86 -3.47 -3.38
CA TYR A 246 -0.16 -3.24 -4.42
C TYR A 246 0.51 -3.11 -5.78
N ASN A 247 -0.19 -3.49 -6.85
CA ASN A 247 0.30 -3.25 -8.19
C ASN A 247 0.05 -1.80 -8.57
N LEU A 248 0.98 -1.23 -9.32
CA LEU A 248 0.81 0.06 -9.97
C LEU A 248 0.27 -0.16 -11.37
N VAL A 249 -0.92 0.37 -11.64
CA VAL A 249 -1.70 0.13 -12.86
C VAL A 249 -2.11 1.42 -13.54
N SER A 250 -2.44 1.36 -14.82
CA SER A 250 -3.02 2.52 -15.52
C SER A 250 -4.38 2.89 -14.93
N GLY A 251 -4.57 4.13 -14.54
CA GLY A 251 -5.83 4.62 -13.97
C GLY A 251 -5.72 6.07 -13.52
N SER A 252 -6.74 6.60 -12.84
CA SER A 252 -6.69 7.92 -12.22
C SER A 252 -7.58 7.98 -10.97
N ILE A 253 -7.21 8.80 -10.00
CA ILE A 253 -7.98 9.15 -8.81
C ILE A 253 -8.71 10.51 -8.96
N ASP A 254 -8.38 11.30 -9.98
CA ASP A 254 -9.07 12.56 -10.28
C ASP A 254 -10.52 12.30 -10.71
N GLY A 255 -11.47 13.00 -10.08
CA GLY A 255 -12.91 12.79 -10.33
C GLY A 255 -13.46 11.46 -9.83
N GLY A 256 -12.66 10.69 -9.08
CA GLY A 256 -12.98 9.36 -8.56
C GLY A 256 -12.02 8.29 -9.08
N THR A 257 -11.79 7.25 -8.28
CA THR A 257 -10.86 6.19 -8.63
C THR A 257 -11.38 5.35 -9.79
N SER A 258 -10.60 5.29 -10.87
CA SER A 258 -10.91 4.51 -12.07
C SER A 258 -9.66 3.83 -12.62
N VAL A 259 -9.73 2.51 -12.82
CA VAL A 259 -8.64 1.72 -13.44
C VAL A 259 -8.93 1.58 -14.94
N PHE A 260 -7.98 1.97 -15.78
CA PHE A 260 -8.09 1.81 -17.22
C PHE A 260 -7.94 0.34 -17.62
N ASN A 261 -8.88 -0.16 -18.43
CA ASN A 261 -8.99 -1.57 -18.80
C ASN A 261 -8.92 -2.51 -17.58
N SER A 262 -9.82 -2.32 -16.62
CA SER A 262 -9.81 -3.02 -15.32
C SER A 262 -9.79 -4.55 -15.39
N SER A 263 -10.22 -5.16 -16.49
CA SER A 263 -10.12 -6.61 -16.73
C SER A 263 -8.71 -7.09 -17.08
N SER A 264 -7.84 -6.21 -17.59
CA SER A 264 -6.47 -6.51 -17.96
C SER A 264 -5.63 -5.22 -17.96
N PRO A 265 -5.41 -4.60 -16.79
CA PRO A 265 -4.70 -3.34 -16.71
C PRO A 265 -3.23 -3.50 -17.10
N THR A 266 -2.64 -2.43 -17.63
CA THR A 266 -1.19 -2.37 -17.83
C THR A 266 -0.52 -2.21 -16.47
N ASN A 267 0.39 -3.12 -16.13
CA ASN A 267 1.15 -3.11 -14.88
C ASN A 267 2.47 -2.35 -15.07
N TYR A 268 2.65 -1.30 -14.26
CA TYR A 268 3.81 -0.42 -14.28
C TYR A 268 4.78 -0.70 -13.15
N GLY A 269 4.38 -1.43 -12.11
CA GLY A 269 5.24 -1.64 -10.95
C GLY A 269 4.52 -2.04 -9.68
N LEU A 270 5.13 -1.74 -8.54
CA LEU A 270 4.70 -2.14 -7.21
C LEU A 270 4.75 -0.95 -6.25
N LEU A 271 3.75 -0.81 -5.40
CA LEU A 271 3.72 0.12 -4.28
C LEU A 271 3.88 -0.66 -2.97
N PHE A 272 4.82 -0.21 -2.14
CA PHE A 272 5.08 -0.69 -0.77
C PHE A 272 4.69 0.40 0.23
N PRO A 273 3.42 0.50 0.64
CA PRO A 273 2.92 1.66 1.37
C PRO A 273 3.61 1.89 2.72
N GLN A 274 3.93 0.82 3.46
CA GLN A 274 4.59 0.88 4.78
C GLN A 274 6.06 1.33 4.68
N HIS A 275 6.71 1.05 3.56
CA HIS A 275 8.07 1.51 3.30
C HIS A 275 8.11 2.91 2.72
N GLY A 276 7.01 3.38 2.14
CA GLY A 276 6.99 4.65 1.42
C GLY A 276 7.70 4.55 0.08
N VAL A 277 7.70 3.38 -0.56
CA VAL A 277 8.47 3.13 -1.77
C VAL A 277 7.53 2.69 -2.89
N ALA A 278 7.64 3.32 -4.05
CA ALA A 278 7.08 2.85 -5.30
C ALA A 278 8.21 2.43 -6.24
N ILE A 279 8.10 1.22 -6.79
CA ILE A 279 8.99 0.65 -7.77
C ILE A 279 8.26 0.65 -9.11
N LEU A 280 8.86 1.25 -10.15
CA LEU A 280 8.33 1.22 -11.51
C LEU A 280 9.24 0.36 -12.40
N ASN A 281 8.64 -0.44 -13.25
CA ASN A 281 9.32 -1.27 -14.24
C ASN A 281 9.75 -0.44 -15.44
N ALA A 282 11.06 -0.37 -15.71
CA ALA A 282 11.58 0.38 -16.84
C ALA A 282 11.09 -0.17 -18.20
N ASP A 283 10.96 -1.50 -18.34
CA ASP A 283 10.56 -2.13 -19.60
C ASP A 283 9.15 -1.70 -20.04
N THR A 284 8.21 -1.60 -19.09
CA THR A 284 6.86 -1.09 -19.36
C THR A 284 6.91 0.39 -19.77
N LEU A 285 7.72 1.20 -19.09
CA LEU A 285 7.84 2.64 -19.35
C LEU A 285 8.54 2.94 -20.68
N ASP A 286 9.48 2.10 -21.10
CA ASP A 286 10.19 2.21 -22.37
C ASP A 286 9.33 1.84 -23.59
N GLY A 287 8.19 1.18 -23.36
CA GLY A 287 7.22 0.90 -24.41
C GLY A 287 6.84 2.18 -25.19
N THR A 288 6.68 2.03 -26.50
CA THR A 288 6.22 3.12 -27.39
C THR A 288 4.71 3.08 -27.67
N GLY A 289 4.05 1.98 -27.30
CA GLY A 289 2.62 1.76 -27.48
C GLY A 289 1.74 2.56 -26.50
N THR A 290 0.44 2.28 -26.48
CA THR A 290 -0.57 3.02 -25.70
C THR A 290 -0.23 3.11 -24.21
N GLY A 291 0.32 2.05 -23.62
CA GLY A 291 0.71 1.98 -22.20
C GLY A 291 2.16 2.34 -21.87
N GLY A 292 2.95 2.85 -22.82
CA GLY A 292 4.33 3.23 -22.56
C GLY A 292 4.59 4.73 -22.77
N VAL A 293 5.67 5.24 -22.17
CA VAL A 293 6.06 6.67 -22.20
C VAL A 293 7.39 6.91 -22.90
N ASN A 294 7.93 5.89 -23.58
CA ASN A 294 9.16 5.96 -24.36
C ASN A 294 10.32 6.63 -23.58
N PHE A 295 10.55 6.15 -22.35
CA PHE A 295 11.62 6.69 -21.50
C PHE A 295 12.99 6.57 -22.16
N GLY A 296 13.20 5.49 -22.93
CA GLY A 296 14.47 5.18 -23.54
C GLY A 296 15.54 4.97 -22.47
N THR A 297 15.24 4.18 -21.44
CA THR A 297 16.17 3.84 -20.36
C THR A 297 17.53 3.47 -20.94
N VAL A 298 18.59 4.04 -20.38
CA VAL A 298 19.96 3.69 -20.77
C VAL A 298 20.38 2.50 -19.93
N SER A 299 20.44 1.33 -20.55
CA SER A 299 20.84 0.05 -19.93
C SER A 299 22.17 -0.48 -20.51
N GLY A 300 22.96 0.40 -21.12
CA GLY A 300 24.33 0.08 -21.54
C GLY A 300 25.26 -0.14 -20.34
N SER A 301 26.15 -1.13 -20.42
CA SER A 301 27.19 -1.35 -19.42
C SER A 301 28.25 -0.24 -19.49
N LEU A 302 28.74 0.22 -18.33
CA LEU A 302 29.74 1.29 -18.21
C LEU A 302 29.33 2.58 -18.94
N VAL A 303 28.02 2.88 -18.97
CA VAL A 303 27.47 4.13 -19.51
C VAL A 303 26.71 4.83 -18.39
N GLN A 304 27.03 6.10 -18.14
CA GLN A 304 26.28 6.92 -17.19
C GLN A 304 24.98 7.37 -17.86
N GLY A 305 23.87 6.74 -17.49
CA GLY A 305 22.58 6.87 -18.20
C GLY A 305 21.69 8.02 -17.76
N ASP A 306 22.02 8.68 -16.63
CA ASP A 306 21.20 9.71 -15.98
C ASP A 306 19.70 9.36 -15.89
N ASN A 307 19.40 8.06 -15.74
CA ASN A 307 18.03 7.54 -15.82
C ASN A 307 17.11 8.18 -14.77
N ALA A 308 17.61 8.44 -13.54
CA ALA A 308 16.83 9.14 -12.52
C ALA A 308 16.33 10.52 -13.00
N MET A 309 17.12 11.25 -13.80
CA MET A 309 16.69 12.52 -14.37
C MET A 309 15.60 12.36 -15.44
N LYS A 310 15.52 11.22 -16.14
CA LYS A 310 14.40 10.92 -17.04
C LYS A 310 13.10 10.85 -16.29
N LEU A 311 13.10 10.12 -15.17
CA LEU A 311 11.95 10.06 -14.28
C LEU A 311 11.57 11.46 -13.77
N PHE A 312 12.55 12.24 -13.31
CA PHE A 312 12.30 13.63 -12.89
C PHE A 312 11.67 14.47 -14.00
N THR A 313 12.26 14.49 -15.20
CA THR A 313 11.77 15.30 -16.33
C THR A 313 10.35 14.90 -16.72
N SER A 314 10.05 13.60 -16.73
CA SER A 314 8.71 13.08 -17.02
C SER A 314 7.67 13.51 -15.99
N ILE A 315 7.97 13.37 -14.70
CA ILE A 315 7.04 13.71 -13.62
C ILE A 315 6.85 15.23 -13.52
N SER A 316 7.95 15.99 -13.46
CA SER A 316 7.90 17.45 -13.25
C SER A 316 7.20 18.18 -14.41
N SER A 317 7.22 17.61 -15.62
CA SER A 317 6.55 18.18 -16.78
C SER A 317 5.08 17.78 -16.90
N SER A 318 4.62 16.72 -16.22
CA SER A 318 3.27 16.18 -16.46
C SER A 318 2.16 17.15 -16.04
N ALA A 319 2.37 17.90 -14.96
CA ALA A 319 1.46 18.95 -14.49
C ALA A 319 1.10 19.98 -15.57
N GLY A 320 2.08 20.43 -16.37
CA GLY A 320 1.85 21.43 -17.41
C GLY A 320 1.21 20.88 -18.68
N LEU A 321 1.13 19.55 -18.83
CA LEU A 321 0.62 18.87 -20.02
C LEU A 321 -0.79 18.30 -19.83
N MET A 322 -1.24 18.16 -18.58
CA MET A 322 -2.58 17.69 -18.28
C MET A 322 -3.59 18.84 -18.37
N GLY A 323 -4.84 18.51 -18.72
CA GLY A 323 -5.94 19.49 -18.78
C GLY A 323 -6.31 20.03 -17.39
N SER A 324 -7.06 21.12 -17.35
CA SER A 324 -7.50 21.79 -16.11
C SER A 324 -8.26 20.90 -15.12
N ASP A 325 -8.85 19.82 -15.63
CA ASP A 325 -9.73 18.93 -14.88
C ASP A 325 -8.95 17.79 -14.21
N LYS A 326 -7.62 17.77 -14.38
CA LYS A 326 -6.73 16.75 -13.83
C LYS A 326 -5.53 17.39 -13.12
N THR A 327 -5.00 16.67 -12.14
CA THR A 327 -3.83 17.04 -11.37
C THR A 327 -2.65 16.23 -11.89
N GLY A 328 -1.67 16.88 -12.53
CA GLY A 328 -0.42 16.19 -12.87
C GLY A 328 0.58 16.15 -11.71
N GLY A 329 1.74 15.54 -11.95
CA GLY A 329 2.79 15.34 -10.95
C GLY A 329 2.58 14.06 -10.14
N ILE A 330 2.51 14.19 -8.81
CA ILE A 330 2.26 13.08 -7.89
C ILE A 330 1.14 13.48 -6.93
N GLN A 331 0.15 12.62 -6.74
CA GLN A 331 -0.85 12.74 -5.70
C GLN A 331 -0.70 11.59 -4.71
N ALA A 332 -0.72 11.90 -3.42
CA ALA A 332 -0.61 10.90 -2.37
C ALA A 332 -1.16 11.40 -1.04
N ARG A 333 -1.64 10.46 -0.22
CA ARG A 333 -2.00 10.69 1.19
C ARG A 333 -1.18 9.78 2.10
N SER A 334 -0.94 10.24 3.32
CA SER A 334 -0.43 9.41 4.41
C SER A 334 -1.61 8.91 5.26
N SER A 335 -1.56 7.67 5.71
CA SER A 335 -2.51 7.12 6.69
C SER A 335 -1.79 6.62 7.95
N GLU A 336 -2.52 6.62 9.06
CA GLU A 336 -2.12 6.07 10.36
C GLU A 336 -3.35 5.45 11.03
N LYS A 337 -3.17 4.29 11.66
CA LYS A 337 -4.19 3.65 12.47
C LYS A 337 -3.95 3.98 13.94
N VAL A 338 -4.83 4.80 14.49
CA VAL A 338 -4.87 5.08 15.92
C VAL A 338 -5.74 4.03 16.59
N THR A 339 -5.13 3.22 17.46
CA THR A 339 -5.85 2.23 18.25
C THR A 339 -6.12 2.79 19.64
N ALA A 340 -7.38 2.69 20.07
CA ALA A 340 -7.83 3.12 21.38
C ALA A 340 -8.61 1.99 22.05
N THR A 341 -8.44 1.88 23.36
CA THR A 341 -9.34 1.09 24.21
C THR A 341 -10.05 2.05 25.14
N TYR A 342 -11.37 2.10 25.07
CA TYR A 342 -12.16 2.97 25.93
C TYR A 342 -12.61 2.21 27.17
N TYR A 343 -12.37 2.80 28.33
CA TYR A 343 -12.86 2.31 29.62
C TYR A 343 -13.97 3.24 30.10
N PHE A 344 -15.17 2.70 30.27
CA PHE A 344 -16.29 3.44 30.81
C PHE A 344 -16.36 3.20 32.32
N VAL A 345 -16.04 4.25 33.08
CA VAL A 345 -16.26 4.24 34.53
C VAL A 345 -17.71 4.64 34.77
N ARG A 346 -18.54 3.68 35.21
CA ARG A 346 -19.95 3.90 35.51
C ARG A 346 -20.24 3.54 36.95
N VAL A 347 -20.88 4.45 37.67
CA VAL A 347 -21.50 4.16 38.98
C VAL A 347 -22.97 3.85 38.71
N LYS A 348 -23.39 2.59 38.90
CA LYS A 348 -24.79 2.22 38.66
C LYS A 348 -25.61 2.52 39.92
N ASN A 349 -26.90 2.78 39.73
CA ASN A 349 -27.81 3.07 40.82
C ASN A 349 -27.80 1.92 41.87
N GLY A 350 -27.72 2.27 43.16
CA GLY A 350 -27.73 1.32 44.26
C GLY A 350 -26.36 0.75 44.66
N GLU A 351 -25.28 1.15 43.97
CA GLU A 351 -23.92 0.69 44.24
C GLU A 351 -23.13 1.73 45.04
N TYR A 352 -22.20 1.28 45.88
CA TYR A 352 -21.34 2.14 46.72
C TYR A 352 -22.09 3.07 47.69
N ASN A 353 -23.34 2.73 48.02
CA ASN A 353 -24.15 3.45 49.01
C ASN A 353 -23.69 3.09 50.43
N TYR A 354 -22.55 3.62 50.84
CA TYR A 354 -22.06 3.55 52.20
C TYR A 354 -22.52 4.75 53.00
N SER A 355 -23.07 4.51 54.18
CA SER A 355 -23.38 5.54 55.14
C SER A 355 -22.69 5.22 56.45
N ASN A 356 -22.00 6.20 57.00
CA ASN A 356 -21.34 6.09 58.30
C ASN A 356 -22.33 6.42 59.44
N ASN A 357 -23.62 6.62 59.10
CA ASN A 357 -24.65 6.99 60.05
C ASN A 357 -25.28 5.72 60.68
N PRO A 358 -25.15 5.52 62.01
CA PRO A 358 -25.64 4.32 62.69
C PRO A 358 -27.14 4.08 62.57
N THR A 359 -27.94 5.09 62.22
CA THR A 359 -29.40 4.94 62.04
C THR A 359 -29.81 4.30 60.71
N PHE A 360 -28.87 4.09 59.79
CA PHE A 360 -29.11 3.49 58.47
C PHE A 360 -28.44 2.12 58.27
N THR A 361 -27.79 1.56 59.31
CA THR A 361 -27.15 0.24 59.28
C THR A 361 -27.79 -0.68 60.34
N THR A 362 -28.62 -1.63 59.92
CA THR A 362 -29.22 -2.69 60.78
C THR A 362 -28.95 -4.06 60.21
#